data_AF-A0A524H6X0-F1
#
_entry.id   AF-A0A524H6X0-F1
#
_cell.length_a   1.000
_cell.length_b   1.000
_cell.length_c   1.000
_cell.angle_alpha   90.00
_cell.angle_beta   90.00
_cell.angle_gamma   90.00
#
_symmetry.space_group_name_H-M   'P 1'
#
loop_
_entity.id
_entity.type
_entity.pdbx_description
1 polymer ?
#
loop_
_entity_poly.entity_id
_entity_poly.type
_entity_poly.pdbx_seq_one_letter_code
_entity_poly.pdbx_strand_id
1 'polypeptide(L)'
;MSTALTHQDAMNWLVKFAIIPYWDSIDNKALFRKASVKKDSVPFISREAEEQAWPGAVKLLAIKTEADCATVRRNVEHLLREQGKLL
;
A
#
# COMPACT_ATOMS: atom_id res chain seq x y z
N MET A 1 -7.45 -24.74 0.75
CA MET A 1 -8.53 -23.76 0.50
C MET A 1 -7.93 -22.62 -0.29
N SER A 2 -8.42 -22.35 -1.50
CA SER A 2 -8.01 -21.18 -2.29
C SER A 2 -8.65 -19.94 -1.65
N THR A 3 -8.02 -19.35 -0.64
CA THR A 3 -8.41 -18.03 -0.15
C THR A 3 -8.04 -17.02 -1.23
N ALA A 4 -9.00 -16.73 -2.10
CA ALA A 4 -8.87 -15.65 -3.06
C ALA A 4 -8.58 -14.36 -2.27
N LEU A 5 -7.44 -13.73 -2.55
CA LEU A 5 -7.08 -12.47 -1.94
C LEU A 5 -8.14 -11.42 -2.29
N THR A 6 -8.57 -10.65 -1.30
CA THR A 6 -9.60 -9.63 -1.44
C THR A 6 -9.02 -8.22 -1.51
N HIS A 7 -9.85 -7.25 -1.88
CA HIS A 7 -9.52 -5.83 -1.80
C HIS A 7 -9.06 -5.43 -0.38
N GLN A 8 -9.73 -5.96 0.65
CA GLN A 8 -9.39 -5.68 2.05
C GLN A 8 -8.03 -6.25 2.43
N ASP A 9 -7.67 -7.44 1.92
CA ASP A 9 -6.36 -8.05 2.19
C ASP A 9 -5.22 -7.21 1.61
N ALA A 10 -5.40 -6.66 0.41
CA ALA A 10 -4.42 -5.75 -0.19
C ALA A 10 -4.26 -4.46 0.63
N MET A 11 -5.38 -3.88 1.11
CA MET A 11 -5.34 -2.70 1.99
C MET A 11 -4.63 -2.99 3.32
N ASN A 12 -4.97 -4.12 3.94
CA ASN A 12 -4.37 -4.56 5.19
C ASN A 12 -2.86 -4.81 5.02
N TRP A 13 -2.45 -5.36 3.88
CA TRP A 13 -1.03 -5.58 3.57
C TRP A 13 -0.27 -4.25 3.44
N LEU A 14 -0.83 -3.27 2.72
CA LEU A 14 -0.24 -1.93 2.61
C LEU A 14 -0.08 -1.27 3.98
N VAL A 15 -1.10 -1.34 4.84
CA VAL A 15 -1.04 -0.77 6.20
C VAL A 15 -0.09 -1.56 7.10
N LYS A 16 -0.04 -2.89 6.99
CA LYS A 16 0.85 -3.74 7.79
C LYS A 16 2.31 -3.39 7.58
N PHE A 17 2.73 -3.16 6.33
CA PHE A 17 4.10 -2.83 5.99
C PHE A 17 4.35 -1.32 5.82
N ALA A 18 3.32 -0.50 6.07
CA ALA A 18 3.33 0.95 5.84
C ALA A 18 3.80 1.33 4.43
N ILE A 19 3.24 0.67 3.42
CA ILE A 19 3.50 0.94 2.02
C ILE A 19 2.37 1.83 1.49
N ILE A 20 2.74 2.99 0.95
CA ILE A 20 1.81 3.97 0.40
C ILE A 20 1.96 3.99 -1.12
N PRO A 21 0.85 3.88 -1.88
CA PRO A 21 0.89 4.09 -3.31
C PRO A 21 0.97 5.58 -3.67
N TYR A 22 1.62 5.89 -4.78
CA TYR A 22 1.62 7.21 -5.41
C TYR A 22 1.51 7.05 -6.93
N TRP A 23 0.92 8.02 -7.60
CA TRP A 23 0.79 7.99 -9.05
C TRP A 23 2.02 8.63 -9.68
N ASP A 24 2.65 7.92 -10.59
CA ASP A 24 3.66 8.47 -11.47
C ASP A 24 2.97 9.02 -12.72
N SER A 25 2.92 10.35 -12.84
CA SER A 25 2.31 11.03 -13.97
C SER A 25 3.14 10.92 -15.25
N ILE A 26 4.43 10.57 -15.17
CA ILE A 26 5.31 10.41 -16.34
C ILE A 26 5.02 9.05 -17.00
N ASP A 27 5.07 7.99 -16.20
CA ASP A 27 4.88 6.62 -16.67
C ASP A 27 3.41 6.15 -16.62
N ASN A 28 2.50 7.01 -16.16
CA ASN A 28 1.06 6.75 -16.00
C ASN A 28 0.75 5.45 -15.24
N LYS A 29 1.44 5.23 -14.12
CA LYS A 29 1.37 4.00 -13.33
C LYS A 29 1.39 4.25 -11.83
N ALA A 30 0.83 3.32 -11.06
CA ALA A 30 0.95 3.33 -9.62
C ALA A 30 2.34 2.81 -9.19
N LEU A 31 3.03 3.60 -8.40
CA LEU A 31 4.27 3.24 -7.71
C LEU A 31 4.03 3.16 -6.20
N PHE A 32 4.95 2.53 -5.49
CA PHE A 32 4.82 2.28 -4.05
C PHE A 32 6.06 2.75 -3.31
N ARG A 33 5.86 3.31 -2.11
CA ARG A 33 6.94 3.76 -1.22
C ARG A 33 6.60 3.46 0.22
N LYS A 34 7.62 3.28 1.06
CA LYS A 34 7.43 3.13 2.50
C LYS A 34 7.10 4.49 3.13
N ALA A 35 6.09 4.52 3.99
CA ALA A 35 5.72 5.68 4.78
C ALA A 35 6.76 5.92 5.88
N SER A 36 6.85 7.19 6.32
CA SER A 36 7.61 7.53 7.52
C SER A 36 6.83 7.08 8.76
N VAL A 37 7.26 5.97 9.36
CA VAL A 37 6.64 5.37 10.54
C VAL A 37 7.60 5.33 11.71
N LYS A 38 7.05 5.25 12.93
CA LYS A 38 7.84 5.13 14.15
C LYS A 38 8.72 3.88 14.08
N LYS A 39 9.92 3.99 14.65
CA LYS A 39 10.86 2.87 14.73
C LYS A 39 10.16 1.65 15.37
N ASP A 40 10.34 0.47 14.78
CA ASP A 40 9.79 -0.82 15.24
C ASP A 40 8.24 -0.92 15.24
N SER A 41 7.53 0.04 14.66
CA SER A 41 6.05 0.02 14.58
C SER A 41 5.47 -0.85 13.46
N VAL A 42 6.32 -1.24 12.49
CA VAL A 42 5.95 -2.10 11.37
C VAL A 42 6.96 -3.23 11.20
N PRO A 43 6.50 -4.44 10.84
CA PRO A 43 7.38 -5.55 10.52
C PRO A 43 8.30 -5.21 9.33
N PHE A 44 9.46 -5.85 9.33
CA PHE A 44 10.36 -5.82 8.18
C PHE A 44 9.79 -6.65 7.02
N ILE A 45 10.00 -6.16 5.81
CA ILE A 45 9.77 -6.86 4.54
C ILE A 45 10.92 -6.51 3.60
N SER A 46 11.38 -7.48 2.81
CA SER A 46 12.42 -7.24 1.82
C SER A 46 11.84 -6.50 0.61
N ARG A 47 12.68 -5.68 -0.04
CA ARG A 47 12.28 -4.94 -1.25
C ARG A 47 11.80 -5.87 -2.37
N GLU A 48 12.43 -7.03 -2.53
CA GLU A 48 12.01 -8.04 -3.51
C GLU A 48 10.59 -8.56 -3.24
N ALA A 49 10.25 -8.82 -1.97
CA ALA A 49 8.91 -9.25 -1.59
C ALA A 49 7.87 -8.12 -1.75
N GLU A 50 8.27 -6.87 -1.55
CA GLU A 50 7.41 -5.72 -1.86
C GLU A 50 7.11 -5.65 -3.37
N GLU A 51 8.14 -5.66 -4.20
CA GLU A 51 8.05 -5.54 -5.66
C GLU A 51 7.21 -6.66 -6.29
N GLN A 52 7.31 -7.89 -5.77
CA GLN A 52 6.47 -9.02 -6.20
C GLN A 52 4.99 -8.83 -5.84
N ALA A 53 4.67 -8.12 -4.76
CA ALA A 53 3.30 -7.90 -4.31
C ALA A 53 2.60 -6.72 -5.00
N TRP A 54 3.37 -5.74 -5.52
CA TRP A 54 2.81 -4.52 -6.12
C TRP A 54 1.79 -4.77 -7.25
N PRO A 55 2.04 -5.62 -8.26
CA PRO A 55 1.06 -5.86 -9.32
C PRO A 55 -0.26 -6.44 -8.79
N GLY A 56 -0.17 -7.31 -7.79
CA GLY A 56 -1.32 -7.87 -7.09
C GLY A 56 -2.10 -6.80 -6.33
N ALA A 57 -1.40 -5.92 -5.60
CA ALA A 57 -2.01 -4.81 -4.88
C ALA A 57 -2.72 -3.83 -5.83
N VAL A 58 -2.10 -3.45 -6.96
CA VAL A 58 -2.73 -2.59 -7.99
C VAL A 58 -4.01 -3.21 -8.52
N LYS A 59 -3.98 -4.51 -8.84
CA LYS A 59 -5.14 -5.24 -9.37
C LYS A 59 -6.26 -5.36 -8.35
N LEU A 60 -5.94 -5.74 -7.11
CA LEU A 60 -6.92 -5.95 -6.04
C LEU A 60 -7.55 -4.64 -5.54
N LEU A 61 -6.78 -3.55 -5.55
CA LEU A 61 -7.23 -2.21 -5.17
C LEU A 61 -7.82 -1.42 -6.35
N ALA A 62 -7.89 -2.03 -7.53
CA ALA A 62 -8.43 -1.45 -8.75
C ALA A 62 -7.86 -0.06 -9.09
N ILE A 63 -6.56 0.16 -8.84
CA ILE A 63 -5.91 1.46 -9.08
C ILE A 63 -5.71 1.64 -10.58
N LYS A 64 -6.56 2.45 -11.22
CA LYS A 64 -6.51 2.73 -12.66
C LYS A 64 -6.17 4.18 -12.98
N THR A 65 -6.40 5.07 -12.03
CA THR A 65 -6.23 6.50 -12.19
C THR A 65 -5.46 7.11 -11.02
N GLU A 66 -4.99 8.34 -11.21
CA GLU A 66 -4.42 9.15 -10.13
C GLU A 66 -5.41 9.32 -8.97
N ALA A 67 -6.71 9.49 -9.26
CA ALA A 67 -7.75 9.64 -8.25
C ALA A 67 -7.93 8.37 -7.40
N ASP A 68 -7.89 7.18 -8.03
CA ASP A 68 -7.95 5.90 -7.32
C ASP A 68 -6.73 5.76 -6.41
N CYS A 69 -5.54 6.08 -6.95
CA CYS A 69 -4.29 6.03 -6.22
C CYS A 69 -4.31 6.97 -5.00
N ALA A 70 -4.77 8.21 -5.19
CA ALA A 70 -4.90 9.19 -4.12
C ALA A 70 -5.90 8.74 -3.05
N THR A 71 -7.00 8.08 -3.43
CA THR A 71 -8.00 7.54 -2.50
C THR A 71 -7.40 6.42 -1.65
N VAL A 72 -6.73 5.44 -2.29
CA VAL A 72 -6.04 4.36 -1.58
C VAL A 72 -4.97 4.93 -0.64
N ARG A 73 -4.16 5.88 -1.12
CA ARG A 73 -3.14 6.56 -0.32
C ARG A 73 -3.73 7.20 0.94
N ARG A 74 -4.81 7.99 0.80
CA ARG A 74 -5.46 8.64 1.95
C ARG A 74 -5.97 7.61 2.96
N ASN A 75 -6.55 6.51 2.49
CA ASN A 75 -7.05 5.44 3.36
C ASN A 75 -5.90 4.75 4.12
N VAL A 76 -4.79 4.44 3.45
CA VAL A 76 -3.61 3.86 4.10
C VAL A 76 -3.01 4.83 5.13
N GLU A 77 -2.84 6.10 4.76
CA GLU A 77 -2.32 7.14 5.67
C GLU A 77 -3.25 7.33 6.88
N HIS A 78 -4.57 7.33 6.67
CA HIS A 78 -5.56 7.41 7.75
C HIS A 78 -5.44 6.24 8.72
N LEU A 79 -5.43 5.00 8.21
CA LEU A 79 -5.32 3.79 9.03
C LEU A 79 -3.99 3.71 9.80
N LEU A 80 -2.88 4.12 9.18
CA LEU A 80 -1.59 4.20 9.87
C LEU A 80 -1.59 5.26 10.99
N ARG A 81 -2.33 6.36 10.81
CA ARG A 81 -2.50 7.40 11.83
C ARG A 81 -3.35 6.90 13.00
N GLU A 82 -4.47 6.24 12.72
CA GLU A 82 -5.34 5.64 13.74
C GLU A 82 -4.60 4.57 14.56
N GLN A 83 -3.70 3.82 13.93
CA GLN A 83 -2.84 2.85 14.61
C GLN A 83 -1.65 3.50 15.36
N GLY A 84 -1.52 4.83 15.33
CA GLY A 84 -0.43 5.56 15.99
C GLY A 84 0.96 5.26 15.42
N LYS A 85 1.04 4.72 14.20
CA LYS A 85 2.28 4.26 13.55
C LYS A 85 2.98 5.35 12.76
N LEU A 86 2.23 6.32 12.22
CA LEU A 86 2.82 7.47 11.55
C LEU A 86 3.60 8.33 12.55
N LEU A 87 4.72 8.89 12.04
CA LEU A 87 5.50 9.92 12.71
C LEU A 87 4.80 11.28 12.64
#